data_AF-A0A925CXE8-F1
#
_entry.id   AF-A0A925CXE8-F1
#
_cell.length_a   1.000
_cell.length_b   1.000
_cell.length_c   1.000
_cell.angle_alpha   90.00
_cell.angle_beta   90.00
_cell.angle_gamma   90.00
#
_symmetry.space_group_name_H-M   'P 1'
#
loop_
_entity.id
_entity.type
_entity.pdbx_description
1 polymer ?
#
loop_
_entity_poly.entity_id
_entity_poly.type
_entity_poly.pdbx_seq_one_letter_code
_entity_poly.pdbx_strand_id
1 'polypeptide(L)'
;PEFTVATAGVYRVSIDRTTNKYDIRNGRMCFGCGGTGAGWTPPNVFPAFAMGAPADNLFIGVTDLTVDAWKLIDNNEWNNGSNAVDETRSYGTGSPSGSTLEINGPNNFANPPSAGRYRVIWDGRDPNNVKYVMNAATEMRVVGNGIDEAGVGEWDPPTSPLMTYSGNGIWTITLKLKADKEIKFLAGNAWGAFDYEDNTGKSNVVGTPRKIKFDGGDNFATPAAAGTYTITLNEHTQTVTIN
;
A
#
# COMPACT_ATOMS: atom_id res chain seq x y z
N PRO A 1 3.14 3.39 -33.92
CA PRO A 1 3.85 4.34 -33.04
C PRO A 1 4.25 3.65 -31.74
N GLU A 2 5.54 3.73 -31.38
CA GLU A 2 6.04 3.25 -30.10
C GLU A 2 5.67 4.27 -29.01
N PHE A 3 5.17 3.78 -27.87
CA PHE A 3 4.88 4.63 -26.72
C PHE A 3 6.21 5.03 -26.05
N THR A 4 6.46 6.33 -25.91
CA THR A 4 7.66 6.84 -25.22
C THR A 4 7.28 7.77 -24.08
N VAL A 5 7.89 7.57 -22.92
CA VAL A 5 7.85 8.50 -21.78
C VAL A 5 9.26 9.01 -21.51
N ALA A 6 9.40 10.30 -21.19
CA ALA A 6 10.71 10.92 -20.99
C ALA A 6 11.37 10.55 -19.65
N THR A 7 10.57 10.16 -18.66
CA THR A 7 11.01 9.87 -17.30
C THR A 7 10.52 8.49 -16.90
N ALA A 8 11.34 7.74 -16.15
CA ALA A 8 10.88 6.49 -15.55
C ALA A 8 9.86 6.78 -14.44
N GLY A 9 8.82 5.97 -14.36
CA GLY A 9 7.78 6.16 -13.36
C GLY A 9 6.58 5.27 -13.63
N VAL A 10 5.55 5.44 -12.80
CA VAL A 10 4.25 4.81 -12.99
C VAL A 10 3.40 5.74 -13.85
N TYR A 11 2.77 5.19 -14.88
CA TYR A 11 1.96 5.93 -15.85
C TYR A 11 0.58 5.31 -15.99
N ARG A 12 -0.45 6.14 -16.10
CA ARG A 12 -1.79 5.73 -16.55
C ARG A 12 -1.85 5.99 -18.04
N VAL A 13 -2.16 4.95 -18.81
CA VAL A 13 -2.44 5.05 -20.24
C VAL A 13 -3.92 4.82 -20.46
N SER A 14 -4.60 5.81 -21.02
CA SER A 14 -6.00 5.68 -21.43
C SER A 14 -6.08 5.67 -22.96
N ILE A 15 -6.95 4.83 -23.53
CA ILE A 15 -7.19 4.76 -24.97
C ILE A 15 -8.68 4.96 -25.23
N ASP A 16 -9.01 6.01 -25.98
CA ASP A 16 -10.35 6.19 -26.56
C ASP A 16 -10.41 5.44 -27.89
N ARG A 17 -11.16 4.35 -27.90
CA ARG A 17 -11.33 3.47 -29.06
C ARG A 17 -12.27 4.06 -30.14
N THR A 18 -13.03 5.10 -29.80
CA THR A 18 -13.92 5.79 -30.74
C THR A 18 -13.14 6.82 -31.55
N THR A 19 -12.28 7.58 -30.88
CA THR A 19 -11.45 8.63 -31.53
C THR A 19 -10.06 8.13 -31.94
N ASN A 20 -9.67 6.93 -31.53
CA ASN A 20 -8.32 6.38 -31.68
C ASN A 20 -7.22 7.28 -31.10
N LYS A 21 -7.56 8.02 -30.04
CA LYS A 21 -6.61 8.85 -29.28
C LYS A 21 -6.23 8.14 -28.00
N TYR A 22 -5.03 8.43 -27.53
CA TYR A 22 -4.56 7.99 -26.22
C TYR A 22 -4.12 9.19 -25.39
N ASP A 23 -4.13 8.99 -24.09
CA ASP A 23 -3.63 9.93 -23.09
C ASP A 23 -2.62 9.18 -22.19
N ILE A 24 -1.48 9.83 -21.93
CA ILE A 24 -0.46 9.33 -21.00
C ILE A 24 -0.26 10.39 -19.93
N ARG A 25 -0.44 9.98 -18.69
CA ARG A 25 -0.18 10.82 -17.52
C ARG A 25 0.52 10.03 -16.43
N ASN A 26 1.07 10.74 -15.45
CA ASN A 26 1.59 10.11 -14.24
C ASN A 26 0.49 9.23 -13.62
N GLY A 27 0.78 7.94 -13.46
CA GLY A 27 -0.09 6.95 -12.83
C GLY A 27 0.15 6.99 -11.33
N ARG A 28 -0.71 7.72 -10.64
CA ARG A 28 -0.61 7.93 -9.21
C ARG A 28 -1.96 7.57 -8.58
N MET A 29 -1.97 7.30 -7.29
CA MET A 29 -3.21 7.17 -6.53
C MET A 29 -2.99 7.83 -5.18
N CYS A 30 -4.02 8.47 -4.64
CA CYS A 30 -3.94 9.12 -3.33
C CYS A 30 -5.30 9.19 -2.65
N PHE A 31 -5.27 9.34 -1.33
CA PHE A 31 -6.46 9.61 -0.52
C PHE A 31 -6.90 11.07 -0.65
N GLY A 32 -8.21 11.32 -0.77
CA GLY A 32 -8.79 12.65 -0.81
C GLY A 32 -10.18 12.76 -0.16
N CYS A 33 -10.70 13.99 -0.12
CA CYS A 33 -11.96 14.43 0.52
C CYS A 33 -11.89 14.56 2.05
N GLY A 34 -13.02 14.95 2.66
CA GLY A 34 -13.15 15.36 4.08
C GLY A 34 -12.72 14.30 5.11
N GLY A 35 -12.87 13.02 4.78
CA GLY A 35 -12.42 11.90 5.62
C GLY A 35 -10.91 11.75 5.73
N THR A 36 -10.13 12.55 5.01
CA THR A 36 -8.66 12.45 4.91
C THR A 36 -8.03 13.77 5.32
N GLY A 37 -6.73 13.75 5.65
CA GLY A 37 -5.99 14.97 5.95
C GLY A 37 -5.84 15.94 4.77
N ALA A 38 -6.14 15.51 3.54
CA ALA A 38 -6.14 16.39 2.36
C ALA A 38 -7.40 17.29 2.27
N GLY A 39 -8.50 16.86 2.90
CA GLY A 39 -9.81 17.50 2.77
C GLY A 39 -10.33 17.51 1.32
N TRP A 40 -11.27 18.39 1.02
CA TRP A 40 -11.84 18.58 -0.33
C TRP A 40 -10.94 19.41 -1.27
N THR A 41 -9.63 19.36 -1.06
CA THR A 41 -8.63 20.18 -1.77
C THR A 41 -7.64 19.26 -2.49
N PRO A 42 -7.94 18.81 -3.73
CA PRO A 42 -7.07 17.90 -4.49
C PRO A 42 -5.60 18.32 -4.60
N PRO A 43 -5.25 19.61 -4.67
CA PRO A 43 -3.85 20.01 -4.64
C PRO A 43 -3.06 19.55 -3.40
N ASN A 44 -3.73 19.22 -2.29
CA ASN A 44 -3.08 18.80 -1.04
C ASN A 44 -2.76 17.30 -0.98
N VAL A 45 -3.24 16.49 -1.92
CA VAL A 45 -3.13 15.01 -1.83
C VAL A 45 -1.71 14.49 -2.10
N PHE A 46 -0.90 15.21 -2.88
CA PHE A 46 0.47 14.83 -3.19
C PHE A 46 1.49 15.76 -2.53
N PRO A 47 2.61 15.23 -2.00
CA PRO A 47 2.96 13.80 -1.90
C PRO A 47 2.37 13.11 -0.65
N ALA A 48 1.78 13.87 0.27
CA ALA A 48 1.52 13.42 1.64
C ALA A 48 0.54 12.24 1.78
N PHE A 49 -0.38 12.09 0.83
CA PHE A 49 -1.42 11.05 0.85
C PHE A 49 -1.31 10.10 -0.34
N ALA A 50 -0.13 10.06 -0.97
CA ALA A 50 0.14 9.21 -2.12
C ALA A 50 0.27 7.73 -1.71
N MET A 51 -0.28 6.85 -2.54
CA MET A 51 -0.18 5.41 -2.41
C MET A 51 1.05 4.89 -3.17
N GLY A 52 1.63 3.80 -2.66
CA GLY A 52 2.65 3.04 -3.38
C GLY A 52 2.04 2.20 -4.52
N ALA A 53 2.86 1.85 -5.51
CA ALA A 53 2.49 1.05 -6.67
C ALA A 53 3.29 -0.26 -6.70
N PRO A 54 2.87 -1.31 -5.96
CA PRO A 54 3.58 -2.60 -5.91
C PRO A 54 3.66 -3.32 -7.25
N ALA A 55 2.66 -3.15 -8.12
CA ALA A 55 2.57 -3.80 -9.41
C ALA A 55 1.71 -2.98 -10.37
N ASP A 56 1.69 -3.36 -11.64
CA ASP A 56 0.81 -2.77 -12.63
C ASP A 56 -0.66 -2.88 -12.20
N ASN A 57 -1.37 -1.77 -12.25
CA ASN A 57 -2.77 -1.65 -11.81
C ASN A 57 -3.02 -2.08 -10.35
N LEU A 58 -2.04 -1.92 -9.46
CA LEU A 58 -2.21 -2.19 -8.04
C LEU A 58 -1.59 -1.04 -7.23
N PHE A 59 -2.39 -0.43 -6.36
CA PHE A 59 -1.92 0.60 -5.44
C PHE A 59 -2.28 0.24 -4.01
N ILE A 60 -1.41 0.60 -3.07
CA ILE A 60 -1.63 0.41 -1.63
C ILE A 60 -1.12 1.63 -0.86
N GLY A 61 -1.86 2.05 0.15
CA GLY A 61 -1.46 3.15 1.01
C GLY A 61 -2.06 3.07 2.40
N VAL A 62 -1.48 3.82 3.30
CA VAL A 62 -1.91 3.91 4.69
C VAL A 62 -2.13 5.37 5.05
N THR A 63 -3.31 5.69 5.57
CA THR A 63 -3.64 7.03 6.07
C THR A 63 -4.52 6.92 7.32
N ASP A 64 -4.53 7.99 8.11
CA ASP A 64 -5.58 8.18 9.10
C ASP A 64 -6.85 8.65 8.38
N LEU A 65 -7.98 8.02 8.71
CA LEU A 65 -9.31 8.37 8.24
C LEU A 65 -10.19 8.80 9.42
N THR A 66 -11.01 9.81 9.22
CA THR A 66 -12.14 10.14 10.11
C THR A 66 -13.41 9.42 9.62
N VAL A 67 -14.49 9.47 10.40
CA VAL A 67 -15.80 8.96 9.98
C VAL A 67 -16.51 10.02 9.11
N ASP A 68 -15.92 10.30 7.95
CA ASP A 68 -16.43 11.26 6.96
C ASP A 68 -16.13 10.77 5.53
N ALA A 69 -16.80 11.38 4.55
CA ALA A 69 -16.71 11.05 3.14
C ALA A 69 -15.27 11.10 2.61
N TRP A 70 -14.84 10.03 1.96
CA TRP A 70 -13.50 9.91 1.37
C TRP A 70 -13.54 9.26 -0.02
N LYS A 71 -12.56 9.61 -0.86
CA LYS A 71 -12.32 9.01 -2.18
C LYS A 71 -10.84 8.70 -2.36
N LEU A 72 -10.55 7.90 -3.38
CA LEU A 72 -9.24 7.89 -4.01
C LEU A 72 -9.30 8.74 -5.27
N ILE A 73 -8.23 9.46 -5.60
CA ILE A 73 -8.08 10.20 -6.85
C ILE A 73 -6.71 9.92 -7.46
N ASP A 74 -6.59 10.01 -8.79
CA ASP A 74 -5.33 9.74 -9.50
C ASP A 74 -4.59 10.99 -9.98
N ASN A 75 -5.03 12.17 -9.55
CA ASN A 75 -4.43 13.45 -9.91
C ASN A 75 -4.64 14.50 -8.80
N ASN A 76 -4.06 15.69 -8.97
CA ASN A 76 -4.14 16.81 -8.01
C ASN A 76 -5.28 17.82 -8.31
N GLU A 77 -6.30 17.40 -9.04
CA GLU A 77 -7.44 18.22 -9.48
C GLU A 77 -8.73 17.38 -9.52
N TRP A 78 -9.91 18.00 -9.45
CA TRP A 78 -11.17 17.31 -9.73
C TRP A 78 -11.36 17.12 -11.24
N ASN A 79 -12.16 16.12 -11.64
CA ASN A 79 -12.62 16.03 -13.03
C ASN A 79 -13.58 17.20 -13.33
N ASN A 80 -13.73 17.57 -14.61
CA ASN A 80 -14.65 18.65 -15.00
C ASN A 80 -16.08 18.14 -15.29
N GLY A 81 -16.30 16.83 -15.19
CA GLY A 81 -17.58 16.17 -15.42
C GLY A 81 -17.74 15.54 -16.81
N SER A 82 -16.83 15.79 -17.76
CA SER A 82 -16.92 15.17 -19.10
C SER A 82 -16.60 13.68 -19.07
N ASN A 83 -15.80 13.24 -18.10
CA ASN A 83 -15.31 11.86 -17.96
C ASN A 83 -14.54 11.36 -19.19
N ALA A 84 -13.94 12.28 -19.94
CA ALA A 84 -13.07 11.95 -21.05
C ALA A 84 -11.81 11.19 -20.57
N VAL A 85 -11.17 10.50 -21.50
CA VAL A 85 -10.03 9.60 -21.23
C VAL A 85 -8.82 10.31 -20.61
N ASP A 86 -8.75 11.62 -20.80
CA ASP A 86 -7.73 12.55 -20.33
C ASP A 86 -8.14 13.30 -19.05
N GLU A 87 -9.19 12.89 -18.34
CA GLU A 87 -9.57 13.52 -17.08
C GLU A 87 -9.01 12.80 -15.85
N THR A 88 -8.93 13.53 -14.74
CA THR A 88 -8.75 12.92 -13.42
C THR A 88 -9.83 11.86 -13.20
N ARG A 89 -9.45 10.75 -12.59
CA ARG A 89 -10.38 9.77 -12.07
C ARG A 89 -10.47 9.90 -10.55
N SER A 90 -11.69 9.86 -10.07
CA SER A 90 -12.04 9.63 -8.68
C SER A 90 -12.65 8.24 -8.55
N TYR A 91 -12.42 7.60 -7.42
CA TYR A 91 -12.88 6.26 -7.14
C TYR A 91 -13.68 6.26 -5.83
N GLY A 92 -14.80 5.56 -5.86
CA GLY A 92 -15.72 5.35 -4.73
C GLY A 92 -16.65 4.18 -5.04
N THR A 93 -17.64 3.89 -4.20
CA THR A 93 -18.62 2.81 -4.48
C THR A 93 -19.88 2.87 -3.61
N GLY A 94 -19.85 3.58 -2.47
CA GLY A 94 -20.92 3.56 -1.46
C GLY A 94 -21.09 2.21 -0.75
N SER A 95 -20.48 1.15 -1.29
CA SER A 95 -20.54 -0.23 -0.81
C SER A 95 -19.33 -0.58 0.07
N PRO A 96 -19.37 -1.69 0.83
CA PRO A 96 -18.28 -2.12 1.69
C PRO A 96 -16.99 -2.51 0.95
N SER A 97 -15.90 -2.65 1.73
CA SER A 97 -14.61 -3.22 1.30
C SER A 97 -14.79 -4.53 0.52
N GLY A 98 -14.08 -4.67 -0.60
CA GLY A 98 -14.17 -5.81 -1.52
C GLY A 98 -15.13 -5.59 -2.70
N SER A 99 -15.91 -4.50 -2.70
CA SER A 99 -16.85 -4.16 -3.77
C SER A 99 -16.16 -3.58 -5.00
N THR A 100 -16.82 -3.71 -6.16
CA THR A 100 -16.43 -3.06 -7.41
C THR A 100 -16.50 -1.53 -7.27
N LEU A 101 -15.52 -0.85 -7.85
CA LEU A 101 -15.41 0.59 -7.84
C LEU A 101 -16.25 1.25 -8.92
N GLU A 102 -16.81 2.39 -8.56
CA GLU A 102 -17.28 3.40 -9.49
C GLU A 102 -16.11 4.32 -9.85
N ILE A 103 -15.89 4.52 -11.15
CA ILE A 103 -14.92 5.47 -11.67
C ILE A 103 -15.68 6.74 -12.05
N ASN A 104 -15.32 7.86 -11.43
CA ASN A 104 -16.02 9.15 -11.53
C ASN A 104 -17.52 9.06 -11.21
N GLY A 105 -17.91 8.08 -10.38
CA GLY A 105 -19.26 7.95 -9.87
C GLY A 105 -19.59 8.98 -8.78
N PRO A 106 -20.89 9.15 -8.47
CA PRO A 106 -21.33 10.08 -7.45
C PRO A 106 -20.92 9.63 -6.04
N ASN A 107 -20.72 8.34 -5.81
CA ASN A 107 -20.52 7.81 -4.48
C ASN A 107 -19.09 8.03 -3.97
N ASN A 108 -18.99 8.29 -2.67
CA ASN A 108 -17.75 8.17 -1.91
C ASN A 108 -17.52 6.69 -1.52
N PHE A 109 -16.39 6.37 -0.91
CA PHE A 109 -16.27 5.09 -0.22
C PHE A 109 -17.16 5.04 1.03
N ALA A 110 -17.53 3.84 1.45
CA ALA A 110 -18.15 3.66 2.75
C ALA A 110 -17.23 4.20 3.86
N ASN A 111 -17.80 4.94 4.80
CA ASN A 111 -17.03 5.48 5.92
C ASN A 111 -16.46 4.34 6.77
N PRO A 112 -15.25 4.49 7.33
CA PRO A 112 -14.74 3.52 8.29
C PRO A 112 -15.66 3.43 9.52
N PRO A 113 -15.71 2.27 10.20
CA PRO A 113 -16.56 2.08 11.39
C PRO A 113 -16.15 2.99 12.56
N SER A 114 -14.90 3.44 12.58
CA SER A 114 -14.35 4.40 13.54
C SER A 114 -13.20 5.18 12.91
N ALA A 115 -12.91 6.36 13.46
CA ALA A 115 -11.71 7.09 13.07
C ALA A 115 -10.45 6.30 13.47
N GLY A 116 -9.43 6.31 12.62
CA GLY A 116 -8.19 5.57 12.85
C GLY A 116 -7.36 5.38 11.61
N ARG A 117 -6.28 4.59 11.72
CA ARG A 117 -5.38 4.29 10.61
C ARG A 117 -5.87 3.11 9.81
N TYR A 118 -5.99 3.29 8.50
CA TYR A 118 -6.44 2.26 7.57
C TYR A 118 -5.43 2.06 6.44
N ARG A 119 -5.27 0.80 6.07
CA ARG A 119 -4.61 0.36 4.85
C ARG A 119 -5.67 0.17 3.77
N VAL A 120 -5.50 0.84 2.64
CA VAL A 120 -6.38 0.71 1.49
C VAL A 120 -5.60 0.21 0.29
N ILE A 121 -6.18 -0.74 -0.42
CA ILE A 121 -5.67 -1.31 -1.66
C ILE A 121 -6.66 -0.96 -2.76
N TRP A 122 -6.18 -0.37 -3.84
CA TRP A 122 -6.89 -0.25 -5.10
C TRP A 122 -6.35 -1.33 -6.04
N ASP A 123 -7.22 -2.23 -6.51
CA ASP A 123 -6.85 -3.37 -7.34
C ASP A 123 -7.61 -3.30 -8.66
N GLY A 124 -6.91 -2.86 -9.72
CA GLY A 124 -7.40 -2.81 -11.08
C GLY A 124 -6.79 -3.89 -11.98
N ARG A 125 -6.18 -4.93 -11.41
CA ARG A 125 -5.57 -6.02 -12.19
C ARG A 125 -6.60 -6.79 -13.01
N ASP A 126 -7.85 -6.84 -12.55
CA ASP A 126 -9.01 -7.17 -13.38
C ASP A 126 -9.68 -5.87 -13.87
N PRO A 127 -9.48 -5.47 -15.15
CA PRO A 127 -10.03 -4.22 -15.66
C PRO A 127 -11.56 -4.23 -15.77
N ASN A 128 -12.21 -5.39 -15.72
CA ASN A 128 -13.67 -5.49 -15.71
C ASN A 128 -14.25 -5.46 -14.30
N ASN A 129 -13.40 -5.49 -13.27
CA ASN A 129 -13.81 -5.58 -11.88
C ASN A 129 -12.77 -4.93 -10.97
N VAL A 130 -12.54 -3.62 -11.17
CA VAL A 130 -11.68 -2.84 -10.31
C VAL A 130 -12.28 -2.81 -8.90
N LYS A 131 -11.50 -3.15 -7.89
CA LYS A 131 -11.95 -3.25 -6.49
C LYS A 131 -11.12 -2.38 -5.57
N TYR A 132 -11.64 -2.20 -4.36
CA TYR A 132 -10.82 -1.81 -3.24
C TYR A 132 -10.93 -2.80 -2.08
N VAL A 133 -9.89 -2.84 -1.26
CA VAL A 133 -9.90 -3.50 0.05
C VAL A 133 -9.43 -2.48 1.08
N MET A 134 -10.11 -2.43 2.23
CA MET A 134 -9.76 -1.60 3.37
C MET A 134 -9.63 -2.45 4.62
N ASN A 135 -8.46 -2.38 5.27
CA ASN A 135 -8.13 -3.09 6.50
C ASN A 135 -7.66 -2.09 7.55
N ALA A 136 -7.89 -2.38 8.83
CA ALA A 136 -7.26 -1.62 9.91
C ALA A 136 -5.73 -1.75 9.82
N ALA A 137 -5.02 -0.65 10.07
CA ALA A 137 -3.55 -0.60 10.10
C ALA A 137 -3.07 -0.12 11.47
N THR A 138 -3.65 -0.66 12.53
CA THR A 138 -3.39 -0.27 13.92
C THR A 138 -2.04 -0.76 14.43
N GLU A 139 -1.58 -1.90 13.92
CA GLU A 139 -0.31 -2.52 14.31
C GLU A 139 0.39 -3.20 13.13
N MET A 140 1.68 -3.45 13.31
CA MET A 140 2.52 -4.29 12.47
C MET A 140 3.50 -5.04 13.35
N ARG A 141 3.63 -6.35 13.16
CA ARG A 141 4.52 -7.23 13.94
C ARG A 141 5.55 -7.89 13.05
N VAL A 142 6.71 -8.18 13.62
CA VAL A 142 7.69 -9.07 13.00
C VAL A 142 7.51 -10.45 13.62
N VAL A 143 7.13 -11.44 12.82
CA VAL A 143 6.82 -12.81 13.27
C VAL A 143 7.78 -13.78 12.59
N GLY A 144 8.39 -14.72 13.30
CA GLY A 144 9.21 -15.76 12.65
C GLY A 144 10.12 -16.51 13.59
N ASN A 145 10.85 -17.49 13.04
CA ASN A 145 11.88 -18.23 13.79
C ASN A 145 13.23 -17.49 13.80
N GLY A 146 13.37 -16.41 13.03
CA GLY A 146 14.59 -15.61 12.94
C GLY A 146 14.77 -14.56 14.02
N ILE A 147 13.86 -14.44 14.97
CA ILE A 147 13.93 -13.46 16.07
C ILE A 147 14.70 -14.07 17.25
N ASP A 148 15.64 -13.33 17.82
CA ASP A 148 16.50 -13.72 18.94
C ASP A 148 16.27 -12.82 20.17
N GLU A 149 15.00 -12.63 20.52
CA GLU A 149 14.57 -11.85 21.67
C GLU A 149 13.94 -12.76 22.74
N ALA A 150 14.22 -12.45 24.01
CA ALA A 150 13.66 -13.24 25.11
C ALA A 150 12.13 -13.13 25.16
N GLY A 151 11.45 -14.27 25.29
CA GLY A 151 9.99 -14.32 25.38
C GLY A 151 9.25 -14.28 24.04
N VAL A 152 9.96 -14.27 22.91
CA VAL A 152 9.35 -14.36 21.58
C VAL A 152 9.30 -15.83 21.14
N GLY A 153 8.10 -16.35 20.91
CA GLY A 153 7.88 -17.69 20.35
C GLY A 153 8.12 -17.74 18.85
N GLU A 154 8.68 -18.85 18.35
CA GLU A 154 8.82 -19.04 16.90
C GLU A 154 7.44 -19.15 16.23
N TRP A 155 7.21 -18.34 15.20
CA TRP A 155 5.94 -18.31 14.47
C TRP A 155 4.70 -18.08 15.34
N ASP A 156 4.86 -17.30 16.42
CA ASP A 156 3.81 -16.99 17.39
C ASP A 156 3.44 -15.49 17.36
N PRO A 157 2.41 -15.07 16.59
CA PRO A 157 2.01 -13.68 16.49
C PRO A 157 1.70 -12.97 17.83
N PRO A 158 1.04 -13.60 18.82
CA PRO A 158 0.78 -12.98 20.13
C PRO A 158 2.03 -12.50 20.88
N THR A 159 3.13 -13.26 20.84
CA THR A 159 4.40 -12.88 21.51
C THR A 159 5.36 -12.11 20.61
N SER A 160 5.02 -11.94 19.33
CA SER A 160 5.88 -11.30 18.33
C SER A 160 6.02 -9.77 18.56
N PRO A 161 7.22 -9.20 18.40
CA PRO A 161 7.47 -7.77 18.60
C PRO A 161 6.64 -6.84 17.71
N LEU A 162 6.22 -5.71 18.28
CA LEU A 162 5.49 -4.64 17.59
C LEU A 162 6.42 -3.60 16.98
N MET A 163 6.19 -3.25 15.73
CA MET A 163 6.86 -2.15 15.05
C MET A 163 6.24 -0.80 15.44
N THR A 164 7.07 0.24 15.48
CA THR A 164 6.65 1.63 15.66
C THR A 164 6.24 2.23 14.33
N TYR A 165 5.04 2.80 14.26
CA TYR A 165 4.62 3.56 13.08
C TYR A 165 5.28 4.94 13.03
N SER A 166 5.90 5.26 11.91
CA SER A 166 6.64 6.51 11.69
C SER A 166 5.95 7.47 10.69
N GLY A 167 4.69 7.19 10.32
CA GLY A 167 3.95 7.99 9.33
C GLY A 167 4.07 7.45 7.91
N ASN A 168 3.11 7.80 7.05
CA ASN A 168 3.09 7.48 5.61
C ASN A 168 3.41 6.00 5.28
N GLY A 169 2.84 5.05 6.03
CA GLY A 169 3.06 3.62 5.79
C GLY A 169 4.45 3.09 6.19
N ILE A 170 5.23 3.86 6.97
CA ILE A 170 6.56 3.44 7.45
C ILE A 170 6.43 2.83 8.85
N TRP A 171 7.01 1.64 9.02
CA TRP A 171 7.09 0.92 10.30
C TRP A 171 8.54 0.58 10.60
N THR A 172 8.98 0.82 11.84
CA THR A 172 10.38 0.62 12.25
C THR A 172 10.48 -0.20 13.53
N ILE A 173 11.52 -1.03 13.64
CA ILE A 173 11.86 -1.75 14.87
C ILE A 173 13.34 -2.11 14.88
N THR A 174 13.95 -2.20 16.05
CA THR A 174 15.28 -2.78 16.23
C THR A 174 15.16 -4.10 16.97
N LEU A 175 15.70 -5.17 16.39
CA LEU A 175 15.59 -6.55 16.92
C LEU A 175 16.93 -7.27 16.82
N LYS A 176 17.20 -8.16 17.77
CA LYS A 176 18.18 -9.23 17.58
C LYS A 176 17.61 -10.29 16.64
N LEU A 177 18.37 -10.63 15.61
CA LEU A 177 18.02 -11.63 14.61
C LEU A 177 19.05 -12.76 14.60
N LYS A 178 18.56 -13.99 14.42
CA LYS A 178 19.36 -15.18 14.14
C LYS A 178 19.82 -15.15 12.68
N ALA A 179 20.98 -15.75 12.39
CA ALA A 179 21.51 -15.86 11.02
C ALA A 179 20.67 -16.82 10.15
N ASP A 180 20.43 -16.46 8.89
CA ASP A 180 19.84 -17.31 7.84
C ASP A 180 18.53 -18.02 8.26
N LYS A 181 17.65 -17.27 8.93
CA LYS A 181 16.31 -17.69 9.34
C LYS A 181 15.25 -16.86 8.63
N GLU A 182 14.00 -17.01 9.03
CA GLU A 182 12.87 -16.40 8.36
C GLU A 182 12.05 -15.51 9.31
N ILE A 183 11.53 -14.42 8.75
CA ILE A 183 10.56 -13.52 9.37
C ILE A 183 9.46 -13.14 8.37
N LYS A 184 8.32 -12.68 8.89
CA LYS A 184 7.17 -12.14 8.16
C LYS A 184 6.69 -10.87 8.85
N PHE A 185 6.04 -9.98 8.10
CA PHE A 185 5.42 -8.77 8.66
C PHE A 185 3.91 -8.95 8.67
N LEU A 186 3.30 -8.95 9.86
CA LEU A 186 1.89 -9.25 10.05
C LEU A 186 1.18 -8.05 10.70
N ALA A 187 0.14 -7.54 10.06
CA ALA A 187 -0.68 -6.43 10.55
C ALA A 187 -1.77 -6.91 11.53
N GLY A 188 -1.36 -7.62 12.58
CA GLY A 188 -2.25 -8.21 13.58
C GLY A 188 -1.52 -9.12 14.55
N ASN A 189 -2.20 -9.51 15.62
CA ASN A 189 -1.69 -10.43 16.66
C ASN A 189 -2.12 -11.89 16.45
N ALA A 190 -2.68 -12.23 15.29
CA ALA A 190 -3.13 -13.57 14.96
C ALA A 190 -2.99 -13.83 13.45
N TRP A 191 -2.78 -15.09 13.08
CA TRP A 191 -2.78 -15.52 11.68
C TRP A 191 -4.12 -15.24 10.99
N GLY A 192 -4.07 -14.99 9.68
CA GLY A 192 -5.21 -14.54 8.88
C GLY A 192 -5.37 -13.01 8.84
N ALA A 193 -4.62 -12.27 9.65
CA ALA A 193 -4.43 -10.84 9.44
C ALA A 193 -3.58 -10.58 8.19
N PHE A 194 -3.67 -9.36 7.64
CA PHE A 194 -2.92 -8.97 6.45
C PHE A 194 -1.41 -9.05 6.71
N ASP A 195 -0.67 -9.68 5.80
CA ASP A 195 0.76 -9.88 5.92
C ASP A 195 1.52 -9.57 4.62
N TYR A 196 2.78 -9.23 4.78
CA TYR A 196 3.70 -9.02 3.67
C TYR A 196 4.63 -10.21 3.49
N GLU A 197 5.09 -10.36 2.27
CA GLU A 197 5.92 -11.45 1.78
C GLU A 197 7.09 -10.90 0.98
N ASP A 198 8.15 -11.70 0.90
CA ASP A 198 9.34 -11.38 0.14
C ASP A 198 9.05 -11.44 -1.37
N ASN A 199 9.53 -10.43 -2.09
CA ASN A 199 9.47 -10.38 -3.55
C ASN A 199 10.87 -10.26 -4.16
N THR A 200 11.87 -10.86 -3.51
CA THR A 200 13.28 -10.83 -3.94
C THR A 200 13.91 -12.21 -4.12
N GLY A 201 13.18 -13.28 -3.77
CA GLY A 201 13.71 -14.65 -3.79
C GLY A 201 14.56 -14.96 -2.56
N LYS A 202 14.11 -14.52 -1.38
CA LYS A 202 14.78 -14.70 -0.08
C LYS A 202 16.17 -14.06 0.01
N SER A 203 16.35 -12.87 -0.57
CA SER A 203 17.59 -12.11 -0.40
C SER A 203 17.87 -11.83 1.08
N ASN A 204 19.07 -12.13 1.57
CA ASN A 204 19.52 -11.83 2.94
C ASN A 204 20.48 -10.62 3.01
N VAL A 205 20.53 -9.80 1.94
CA VAL A 205 21.41 -8.62 1.85
C VAL A 205 20.95 -7.52 2.83
N VAL A 206 21.90 -7.03 3.63
CA VAL A 206 21.72 -5.93 4.59
C VAL A 206 21.88 -4.58 3.87
N GLY A 207 21.18 -3.55 4.34
CA GLY A 207 21.31 -2.16 3.86
C GLY A 207 20.68 -1.87 2.51
N THR A 208 20.12 -2.87 1.83
CA THR A 208 19.49 -2.72 0.52
C THR A 208 17.97 -2.86 0.63
N PRO A 209 17.18 -1.93 0.05
CA PRO A 209 15.74 -2.09 -0.02
C PRO A 209 15.34 -3.34 -0.80
N ARG A 210 14.63 -4.25 -0.15
CA ARG A 210 14.08 -5.48 -0.74
C ARG A 210 12.61 -5.28 -1.06
N LYS A 211 12.16 -5.68 -2.25
CA LYS A 211 10.76 -5.56 -2.67
C LYS A 211 9.85 -6.45 -1.83
N ILE A 212 8.65 -5.97 -1.54
CA ILE A 212 7.60 -6.70 -0.83
C ILE A 212 6.42 -6.99 -1.76
N LYS A 213 5.57 -7.94 -1.37
CA LYS A 213 4.25 -8.23 -1.95
C LYS A 213 3.29 -8.78 -0.87
N PHE A 214 2.06 -9.08 -1.23
CA PHE A 214 1.01 -9.54 -0.31
C PHE A 214 -0.03 -10.46 -0.97
N ASP A 215 0.33 -11.09 -2.09
CA ASP A 215 -0.55 -11.92 -2.92
C ASP A 215 -0.08 -13.37 -3.05
N GLY A 216 0.77 -13.83 -2.14
CA GLY A 216 1.31 -15.18 -2.04
C GLY A 216 2.81 -15.23 -2.34
N GLY A 217 3.60 -15.80 -1.42
CA GLY A 217 5.05 -15.87 -1.59
C GLY A 217 5.84 -16.37 -0.40
N ASP A 218 7.15 -16.11 -0.48
CA ASP A 218 8.14 -16.54 0.50
C ASP A 218 8.15 -15.63 1.75
N ASN A 219 8.63 -16.19 2.85
CA ASN A 219 9.05 -15.41 4.02
C ASN A 219 10.34 -14.63 3.72
N PHE A 220 10.60 -13.58 4.49
CA PHE A 220 11.84 -12.80 4.37
C PHE A 220 12.98 -13.50 5.08
N ALA A 221 14.12 -13.66 4.42
CA ALA A 221 15.34 -14.11 5.07
C ALA A 221 15.87 -13.04 6.05
N THR A 222 16.34 -13.47 7.21
CA THR A 222 17.20 -12.65 8.08
C THR A 222 18.62 -12.59 7.51
N PRO A 223 19.46 -11.64 7.97
CA PRO A 223 20.85 -11.53 7.51
C PRO A 223 21.67 -12.81 7.72
N ALA A 224 22.74 -12.97 6.94
CA ALA A 224 23.68 -14.10 7.08
C ALA A 224 24.48 -14.11 8.39
N ALA A 225 24.56 -12.97 9.06
CA ALA A 225 25.15 -12.84 10.39
C ALA A 225 24.03 -12.65 11.42
N ALA A 226 24.17 -13.27 12.58
CA ALA A 226 23.33 -12.95 13.72
C ALA A 226 23.75 -11.59 14.30
N GLY A 227 22.80 -10.83 14.81
CA GLY A 227 23.10 -9.48 15.32
C GLY A 227 21.86 -8.66 15.61
N THR A 228 22.08 -7.43 16.07
CA THR A 228 21.00 -6.45 16.27
C THR A 228 20.85 -5.62 15.02
N TYR A 229 19.65 -5.57 14.45
CA TYR A 229 19.35 -4.88 13.21
C TYR A 229 18.18 -3.93 13.36
N THR A 230 18.24 -2.79 12.66
CA THR A 230 17.08 -1.91 12.46
C THR A 230 16.35 -2.30 11.18
N ILE A 231 15.10 -2.70 11.33
CA ILE A 231 14.20 -3.09 10.26
C ILE A 231 13.26 -1.92 9.95
N THR A 232 13.15 -1.57 8.69
CA THR A 232 12.17 -0.59 8.18
C THR A 232 11.31 -1.25 7.11
N LEU A 233 10.02 -1.41 7.38
CA LEU A 233 9.00 -1.76 6.39
C LEU A 233 8.37 -0.46 5.88
N ASN A 234 8.41 -0.24 4.58
CA ASN A 234 7.86 0.94 3.93
C ASN A 234 6.79 0.54 2.90
N GLU A 235 5.54 0.71 3.29
CA GLU A 235 4.35 0.43 2.46
C GLU A 235 4.14 1.49 1.38
N HIS A 236 4.81 2.64 1.43
CA HIS A 236 4.74 3.62 0.34
C HIS A 236 5.71 3.25 -0.80
N THR A 237 6.96 2.92 -0.47
CA THR A 237 7.97 2.53 -1.47
C THR A 237 7.93 1.04 -1.82
N GLN A 238 7.08 0.27 -1.15
CA GLN A 238 6.91 -1.19 -1.31
C GLN A 238 8.23 -1.94 -1.10
N THR A 239 8.88 -1.64 0.02
CA THR A 239 10.16 -2.24 0.38
C THR A 239 10.31 -2.53 1.86
N VAL A 240 11.16 -3.49 2.19
CA VAL A 240 11.75 -3.67 3.52
C VAL A 240 13.26 -3.49 3.46
N THR A 241 13.84 -2.81 4.44
CA THR A 241 15.29 -2.72 4.63
C THR A 241 15.66 -3.24 6.01
N ILE A 242 16.70 -4.06 6.11
CA ILE A 242 17.31 -4.51 7.37
C ILE A 242 18.72 -3.93 7.41
N ASN A 243 19.07 -3.14 8.44
CA ASN A 243 20.36 -2.46 8.60
C ASN A 243 21.09 -2.91 9.86
#